data_AF-A0A815VKH4-F1
#
_entry.id   AF-A0A815VKH4-F1
#
_cell.length_a   1.000
_cell.length_b   1.000
_cell.length_c   1.000
_cell.angle_alpha   90.00
_cell.angle_beta   90.00
_cell.angle_gamma   90.00
#
_symmetry.space_group_name_H-M   'P 1'
#
loop_
_entity.id
_entity.type
_entity.pdbx_description
1 polymer ?
#
loop_
_entity_poly.entity_id
_entity_poly.type
_entity_poly.pdbx_seq_one_letter_code
_entity_poly.pdbx_strand_id
1 'polypeptide(L)'
;MGHGAYLMHQEQAQVFSIAVGNLPANNEVIIKITYVAELEIESSDIIFRLPAKMASCQSKQAMETKDQSMVRSINIIDEKVKFSFKASIQMPYEILKLFSPTHRLRRKLTNCIAMVELVDNIVLDRDFILSITLKSANLPRRSNEILLFDDEHEISTTTSNNQDSQACMLTFYPRFETLTNLNEQIELIFIIDVSNSMDSIHVQQAKQLVHLFLTNLKVDDKNTYFNVITFGSDNDECFPISTSITKENLDKAKYFVLVGNML
;
A
#
# COMPACT_ATOMS: atom_id res chain seq x y z
N MET A 1 -37.16 -24.85 2.87
CA MET A 1 -37.07 -24.35 1.48
C MET A 1 -36.02 -23.24 1.45
N GLY A 2 -34.75 -23.60 1.30
CA GLY A 2 -33.62 -22.66 1.33
C GLY A 2 -33.46 -21.97 -0.03
N HIS A 3 -33.83 -20.71 -0.12
CA HIS A 3 -33.85 -19.95 -1.37
C HIS A 3 -32.57 -19.11 -1.52
N GLY A 4 -31.52 -19.75 -2.02
CA GLY A 4 -30.25 -19.12 -2.42
C GLY A 4 -29.04 -19.60 -1.61
N ALA A 5 -28.09 -20.27 -2.27
CA ALA A 5 -26.82 -20.66 -1.68
C ALA A 5 -25.77 -19.61 -2.08
N TYR A 6 -25.64 -18.56 -1.28
CA TYR A 6 -24.61 -17.53 -1.45
C TYR A 6 -23.76 -17.50 -0.17
N LEU A 7 -22.45 -17.70 -0.32
CA LEU A 7 -21.52 -17.66 0.80
C LEU A 7 -20.46 -16.59 0.50
N MET A 8 -20.30 -15.63 1.42
CA MET A 8 -19.21 -14.67 1.41
C MET A 8 -18.21 -15.07 2.51
N HIS A 9 -16.94 -15.20 2.16
CA HIS A 9 -15.86 -15.43 3.11
C HIS A 9 -14.72 -14.46 2.85
N GLN A 10 -14.19 -13.87 3.91
CA GLN A 10 -12.98 -13.06 3.86
C GLN A 10 -11.78 -13.99 4.08
N GLU A 11 -10.95 -14.18 3.06
CA GLU A 11 -9.77 -15.06 3.16
C GLU A 11 -8.58 -14.34 3.80
N GLN A 12 -8.36 -13.08 3.43
CA GLN A 12 -7.28 -12.21 3.91
C GLN A 12 -7.76 -10.76 4.03
N ALA A 13 -6.93 -9.88 4.60
CA ALA A 13 -7.17 -8.44 4.49
C ALA A 13 -7.29 -8.07 3.00
N GLN A 14 -8.40 -7.43 2.62
CA GLN A 14 -8.72 -7.00 1.24
C GLN A 14 -9.04 -8.10 0.21
N VAL A 15 -9.12 -9.38 0.60
CA VAL A 15 -9.53 -10.48 -0.30
C VAL A 15 -10.88 -11.04 0.13
N PHE A 16 -11.89 -10.85 -0.73
CA PHE A 16 -13.25 -11.34 -0.53
C PHE A 16 -13.58 -12.41 -1.57
N SER A 17 -13.96 -13.60 -1.10
CA SER A 17 -14.40 -14.72 -1.93
C SER A 17 -15.92 -14.88 -1.80
N ILE A 18 -16.62 -14.87 -2.93
CA ILE A 18 -18.07 -15.05 -2.99
C ILE A 18 -18.39 -16.26 -3.85
N ALA A 19 -19.02 -17.27 -3.27
CA ALA A 19 -19.53 -18.44 -3.98
C ALA A 19 -21.03 -18.26 -4.25
N VAL A 20 -21.41 -18.26 -5.53
CA VAL A 20 -22.81 -18.16 -5.98
C VAL A 20 -23.26 -19.50 -6.55
N GLY A 21 -24.19 -20.17 -5.86
CA GLY A 21 -24.80 -21.44 -6.30
C GLY A 21 -26.21 -21.26 -6.87
N ASN A 22 -26.68 -22.27 -7.61
CA ASN A 22 -28.07 -22.40 -8.07
C ASN A 22 -28.58 -21.21 -8.93
N LEU A 23 -27.73 -20.64 -9.79
CA LEU A 23 -28.12 -19.61 -10.76
C LEU A 23 -28.87 -20.25 -11.95
N PRO A 24 -30.17 -19.95 -12.18
CA PRO A 24 -30.89 -20.49 -13.32
C PRO A 24 -30.33 -20.00 -14.66
N ALA A 25 -30.58 -20.76 -15.73
CA ALA A 25 -30.17 -20.37 -17.07
C ALA A 25 -30.78 -19.02 -17.47
N ASN A 26 -29.98 -18.17 -18.13
CA ASN A 26 -30.35 -16.82 -18.60
C ASN A 26 -30.69 -15.80 -17.49
N ASN A 27 -30.29 -16.06 -16.24
CA ASN A 27 -30.40 -15.09 -15.16
C ASN A 27 -29.06 -14.37 -14.91
N GLU A 28 -29.15 -13.10 -14.53
CA GLU A 28 -28.01 -12.28 -14.14
C GLU A 28 -27.94 -12.16 -12.60
N VAL A 29 -26.73 -12.11 -12.06
CA VAL A 29 -26.47 -11.84 -10.64
C VAL A 29 -25.67 -10.57 -10.52
N ILE A 30 -26.13 -9.65 -9.67
CA ILE A 30 -25.42 -8.42 -9.35
C ILE A 30 -24.83 -8.59 -7.95
N ILE A 31 -23.50 -8.53 -7.86
CA ILE A 31 -22.78 -8.57 -6.59
C ILE A 31 -22.45 -7.14 -6.17
N LYS A 32 -22.94 -6.72 -5.00
CA LYS A 32 -22.65 -5.42 -4.41
C LYS A 32 -21.86 -5.61 -3.12
N ILE A 33 -20.64 -5.07 -3.10
CA ILE A 33 -19.78 -5.07 -1.91
C ILE A 33 -19.63 -3.63 -1.43
N THR A 34 -19.91 -3.40 -0.16
CA THR A 34 -19.66 -2.14 0.53
C THR A 34 -18.67 -2.40 1.64
N TYR A 35 -17.58 -1.63 1.69
CA TYR A 35 -16.58 -1.74 2.75
C TYR A 35 -15.96 -0.37 3.04
N VAL A 36 -15.36 -0.25 4.21
CA VAL A 36 -14.59 0.93 4.64
C VAL A 36 -13.12 0.52 4.74
N ALA A 37 -12.22 1.36 4.24
CA ALA A 37 -10.78 1.14 4.31
C ALA A 37 -10.04 2.46 4.48
N GLU A 38 -8.90 2.40 5.18
CA GLU A 38 -7.96 3.52 5.28
C GLU A 38 -7.15 3.63 3.98
N LEU A 39 -6.81 4.86 3.60
CA LEU A 39 -5.97 5.14 2.42
C LEU A 39 -4.52 5.36 2.85
N GLU A 40 -3.59 4.88 2.02
CA GLU A 40 -2.16 5.02 2.28
C GLU A 40 -1.67 6.44 1.94
N ILE A 41 -0.60 6.88 2.60
CA ILE A 41 0.08 8.14 2.29
C ILE A 41 1.50 7.84 1.84
N GLU A 42 1.84 8.27 0.62
CA GLU A 42 3.17 8.12 0.04
C GLU A 42 3.71 9.46 -0.41
N SER A 43 4.91 9.82 0.05
CA SER A 43 5.57 11.06 -0.37
C SER A 43 4.68 12.32 -0.25
N SER A 44 3.80 12.37 0.76
CA SER A 44 2.78 13.42 1.01
C SER A 44 1.51 13.39 0.14
N ASP A 45 1.36 12.40 -0.74
CA ASP A 45 0.13 12.17 -1.49
C ASP A 45 -0.71 11.08 -0.82
N ILE A 46 -2.03 11.26 -0.79
CA ILE A 46 -2.96 10.19 -0.42
C ILE A 46 -3.18 9.31 -1.64
N ILE A 47 -2.99 8.00 -1.49
CA ILE A 47 -3.06 7.04 -2.59
C ILE A 47 -4.22 6.08 -2.38
N PHE A 48 -5.11 6.00 -3.37
CA PHE A 48 -6.06 4.91 -3.51
C PHE A 48 -5.55 3.93 -4.58
N ARG A 49 -5.51 2.65 -4.24
CA ARG A 49 -5.09 1.57 -5.14
C ARG A 49 -6.17 0.54 -5.30
N LEU A 50 -6.41 0.14 -6.55
CA LEU A 50 -7.26 -0.99 -6.88
C LEU A 50 -6.47 -1.93 -7.81
N PRO A 51 -6.10 -3.13 -7.35
CA PRO A 51 -5.37 -4.09 -8.16
C PRO A 51 -6.15 -4.52 -9.41
N ALA A 52 -5.47 -4.65 -10.55
CA ALA A 52 -6.10 -5.12 -11.79
C ALA A 52 -6.35 -6.63 -11.81
N LYS A 53 -5.48 -7.39 -11.13
CA LYS A 53 -5.55 -8.85 -11.08
C LYS A 53 -6.14 -9.30 -9.75
N MET A 54 -7.45 -9.21 -9.65
CA MET A 54 -8.20 -9.95 -8.64
C MET A 54 -8.23 -11.42 -9.11
N ALA A 55 -7.52 -12.33 -8.42
CA ALA A 55 -7.71 -13.79 -8.48
C ALA A 55 -7.11 -14.65 -9.63
N SER A 56 -5.87 -14.45 -10.09
CA SER A 56 -5.18 -15.50 -10.91
C SER A 56 -4.23 -16.41 -10.13
N CYS A 57 -3.62 -15.94 -9.03
CA CYS A 57 -2.63 -16.73 -8.28
C CYS A 57 -3.23 -17.40 -7.04
N GLN A 58 -4.15 -16.73 -6.33
CA GLN A 58 -4.80 -17.30 -5.15
C GLN A 58 -5.93 -18.29 -5.50
N SER A 59 -6.58 -18.13 -6.65
CA SER A 59 -7.57 -19.10 -7.15
C SER A 59 -6.97 -20.48 -7.39
N LYS A 60 -5.69 -20.57 -7.77
CA LYS A 60 -4.99 -21.86 -7.91
C LYS A 60 -4.77 -22.55 -6.56
N GLN A 61 -4.44 -21.79 -5.51
CA GLN A 61 -4.20 -22.36 -4.18
C GLN A 61 -5.49 -22.73 -3.44
N ALA A 62 -6.57 -21.96 -3.63
CA ALA A 62 -7.89 -22.28 -3.09
C ALA A 62 -8.54 -23.52 -3.75
N MET A 63 -8.17 -23.85 -4.99
CA MET A 63 -8.66 -25.03 -5.72
C MET A 63 -8.04 -26.36 -5.26
N GLU A 64 -6.88 -26.34 -4.61
CA GLU A 64 -6.17 -27.57 -4.21
C GLU A 64 -6.62 -28.10 -2.83
N THR A 65 -7.43 -27.35 -2.09
CA THR A 65 -7.88 -27.73 -0.74
C THR A 65 -9.40 -27.78 -0.64
N LYS A 66 -10.04 -28.79 -1.25
CA LYS A 66 -11.24 -29.47 -0.71
C LYS A 66 -11.72 -30.60 -1.63
N ASP A 67 -11.64 -31.81 -1.09
CA ASP A 67 -12.49 -32.95 -1.43
C ASP A 67 -13.97 -32.52 -1.43
N GLN A 68 -14.58 -32.51 -2.62
CA GLN A 68 -15.98 -32.88 -2.87
C GLN A 68 -16.25 -32.75 -4.37
N SER A 69 -16.95 -33.74 -4.92
CA SER A 69 -17.36 -33.88 -6.33
C SER A 69 -17.81 -32.55 -6.95
N MET A 70 -16.93 -31.93 -7.71
CA MET A 70 -17.12 -30.57 -8.21
C MET A 70 -17.89 -30.58 -9.53
N VAL A 71 -19.08 -29.97 -9.53
CA VAL A 71 -19.78 -29.56 -10.75
C VAL A 71 -18.88 -28.59 -11.51
N ARG A 72 -18.74 -28.83 -12.82
CA ARG A 72 -17.96 -28.07 -13.81
C ARG A 72 -17.76 -26.59 -13.42
N SER A 73 -16.60 -26.27 -12.84
CA SER A 73 -16.16 -24.89 -12.60
C SER A 73 -15.86 -24.24 -13.95
N ILE A 74 -16.61 -23.20 -14.28
CA ILE A 74 -16.27 -22.34 -15.41
C ILE A 74 -15.19 -21.39 -14.91
N ASN A 75 -13.95 -21.60 -15.33
CA ASN A 75 -12.94 -20.56 -15.23
C ASN A 75 -13.39 -19.42 -16.14
N ILE A 76 -13.87 -18.33 -15.55
CA ILE A 76 -14.09 -17.09 -16.28
C ILE A 76 -12.68 -16.53 -16.57
N ILE A 77 -12.08 -17.00 -17.67
CA ILE A 77 -10.85 -16.43 -18.22
C ILE A 77 -11.29 -15.15 -18.92
N ASP A 78 -11.33 -14.08 -18.13
CA ASP A 78 -12.09 -12.88 -18.43
C ASP A 78 -11.26 -11.87 -19.24
N GLU A 79 -11.07 -12.12 -20.53
CA GLU A 79 -10.26 -11.22 -21.36
C GLU A 79 -10.94 -9.87 -21.67
N LYS A 80 -12.19 -9.61 -21.23
CA LYS A 80 -12.95 -8.41 -21.66
C LYS A 80 -13.90 -7.80 -20.63
N VAL A 81 -13.62 -7.88 -19.33
CA VAL A 81 -14.42 -7.11 -18.35
C VAL A 81 -14.12 -5.63 -18.51
N LYS A 82 -15.18 -4.87 -18.79
CA LYS A 82 -15.14 -3.42 -18.81
C LYS A 82 -15.21 -2.88 -17.39
N PHE A 83 -14.10 -2.29 -16.94
CA PHE A 83 -14.01 -1.58 -15.67
C PHE A 83 -14.47 -0.13 -15.84
N SER A 84 -15.26 0.34 -14.88
CA SER A 84 -15.64 1.74 -14.75
C SER A 84 -15.39 2.18 -13.32
N PHE A 85 -14.88 3.40 -13.14
CA PHE A 85 -14.59 3.96 -11.82
C PHE A 85 -15.17 5.35 -11.70
N LYS A 86 -15.87 5.59 -10.59
CA LYS A 86 -16.40 6.89 -10.19
C LYS A 86 -16.10 7.10 -8.72
N ALA A 87 -15.59 8.27 -8.36
CA ALA A 87 -15.35 8.65 -6.99
C ALA A 87 -15.78 10.09 -6.72
N SER A 88 -16.39 10.28 -5.54
CA SER A 88 -16.58 11.58 -4.92
C SER A 88 -15.61 11.69 -3.77
N ILE A 89 -14.77 12.71 -3.80
CA ILE A 89 -13.67 12.90 -2.86
C ILE A 89 -13.92 14.19 -2.12
N GLN A 90 -13.93 14.11 -0.80
CA GLN A 90 -14.05 15.26 0.08
C GLN A 90 -12.87 15.28 1.04
N MET A 91 -12.17 16.40 1.07
CA MET A 91 -10.94 16.57 1.85
C MET A 91 -11.09 17.75 2.81
N PRO A 92 -10.50 17.68 4.01
CA PRO A 92 -10.56 18.78 4.98
C PRO A 92 -9.72 19.99 4.55
N TYR A 93 -8.78 19.79 3.61
CA TYR A 93 -7.90 20.82 3.09
C TYR A 93 -7.94 20.88 1.57
N GLU A 94 -7.44 22.00 1.03
CA GLU A 94 -7.41 22.27 -0.41
C GLU A 94 -6.64 21.17 -1.18
N ILE A 95 -7.28 20.64 -2.22
CA ILE A 95 -6.74 19.67 -3.16
C ILE A 95 -5.92 20.41 -4.21
N LEU A 96 -4.60 20.26 -4.17
CA LEU A 96 -3.69 20.90 -5.12
C LEU A 96 -3.57 20.10 -6.42
N LYS A 97 -3.50 18.77 -6.31
CA LYS A 97 -3.39 17.87 -7.46
C LYS A 97 -4.23 16.63 -7.21
N LEU A 98 -4.82 16.13 -8.28
CA LEU A 98 -5.58 14.89 -8.29
C LEU A 98 -5.41 14.24 -9.64
N PHE A 99 -4.74 13.11 -9.72
CA PHE A 99 -4.48 12.44 -10.99
C PHE A 99 -4.26 10.94 -10.79
N SER A 100 -4.37 10.18 -11.87
CA SER A 100 -3.95 8.79 -11.89
C SER A 100 -2.68 8.69 -12.74
N PRO A 101 -1.57 8.14 -12.21
CA PRO A 101 -0.39 7.87 -13.03
C PRO A 101 -0.62 6.71 -14.01
N THR A 102 -1.62 5.87 -13.74
CA THR A 102 -1.91 4.64 -14.49
C THR A 102 -2.98 4.80 -15.56
N HIS A 103 -3.96 5.69 -15.33
CA HIS A 103 -5.19 5.75 -16.12
C HIS A 103 -5.63 7.20 -16.38
N ARG A 104 -6.38 7.41 -17.47
CA ARG A 104 -6.88 8.75 -17.82
C ARG A 104 -8.20 9.03 -17.11
N LEU A 105 -8.31 10.22 -16.52
CA LEU A 105 -9.47 10.62 -15.71
C LEU A 105 -10.15 11.86 -16.27
N ARG A 106 -11.49 11.89 -16.22
CA ARG A 106 -12.28 13.12 -16.21
C ARG A 106 -12.42 13.56 -14.77
N ARG A 107 -12.21 14.85 -14.52
CA ARG A 107 -12.29 15.41 -13.17
C ARG A 107 -12.98 16.77 -13.17
N LYS A 108 -13.76 17.01 -12.13
CA LYS A 108 -14.24 18.34 -11.73
C LYS A 108 -13.74 18.60 -10.33
N LEU A 109 -13.06 19.72 -10.14
CA LEU A 109 -12.38 20.04 -8.90
C LEU A 109 -12.88 21.39 -8.39
N THR A 110 -13.22 21.44 -7.10
CA THR A 110 -13.25 22.66 -6.29
C THR A 110 -12.16 22.55 -5.22
N ASN A 111 -12.01 23.55 -4.36
CA ASN A 111 -10.93 23.54 -3.37
C ASN A 111 -10.88 22.25 -2.54
N CYS A 112 -12.00 21.76 -2.02
CA CYS A 112 -12.01 20.62 -1.08
C CYS A 112 -12.80 19.41 -1.59
N ILE A 113 -13.43 19.51 -2.78
CA ILE A 113 -14.28 18.46 -3.32
C ILE A 113 -13.84 18.15 -4.76
N ALA A 114 -13.74 16.87 -5.07
CA ALA A 114 -13.46 16.40 -6.42
C ALA A 114 -14.45 15.32 -6.84
N MET A 115 -14.91 15.41 -8.08
CA MET A 115 -15.58 14.31 -8.77
C MET A 115 -14.65 13.74 -9.82
N VAL A 116 -14.46 12.44 -9.81
CA VAL A 116 -13.52 11.74 -10.68
C VAL A 116 -14.24 10.59 -11.38
N GLU A 117 -14.01 10.47 -12.67
CA GLU A 117 -14.52 9.38 -13.49
C GLU A 117 -13.42 8.89 -14.45
N LEU A 118 -13.31 7.59 -14.63
CA LEU A 118 -12.42 7.00 -15.62
C LEU A 118 -12.86 7.38 -17.04
N VAL A 119 -11.91 7.75 -17.90
CA VAL A 119 -12.22 8.01 -19.31
C VAL A 119 -12.41 6.67 -20.01
N ASP A 120 -13.63 6.43 -20.49
CA ASP A 120 -14.07 5.22 -21.17
C ASP A 120 -14.01 3.96 -20.28
N ASN A 121 -14.86 2.98 -20.58
CA ASN A 121 -14.80 1.72 -19.87
C ASN A 121 -13.69 0.86 -20.47
N ILE A 122 -12.63 0.64 -19.70
CA ILE A 122 -11.41 -0.03 -20.13
C ILE A 122 -11.30 -1.41 -19.50
N VAL A 123 -10.47 -2.28 -20.09
CA VAL A 123 -10.01 -3.49 -19.39
C VAL A 123 -8.81 -3.08 -18.54
N LEU A 124 -8.82 -3.39 -17.25
CA LEU A 124 -7.69 -3.11 -16.36
C LEU A 124 -6.51 -4.02 -16.70
N ASP A 125 -5.48 -3.49 -17.34
CA ASP A 125 -4.24 -4.20 -17.69
C ASP A 125 -3.17 -4.08 -16.59
N ARG A 126 -3.33 -3.08 -15.71
CA ARG A 126 -2.45 -2.72 -14.60
C ARG A 126 -3.29 -2.10 -13.48
N ASP A 127 -2.75 -2.10 -12.26
CA ASP A 127 -3.45 -1.56 -11.10
C ASP A 127 -3.91 -0.12 -11.33
N PHE A 128 -5.11 0.19 -10.86
CA PHE A 128 -5.62 1.55 -10.87
C PHE A 128 -5.11 2.30 -9.65
N ILE A 129 -4.37 3.38 -9.88
CA ILE A 129 -3.83 4.24 -8.82
C ILE A 129 -4.45 5.63 -8.95
N LEU A 130 -4.98 6.18 -7.86
CA LEU A 130 -5.41 7.58 -7.77
C LEU A 130 -4.57 8.28 -6.70
N SER A 131 -3.84 9.32 -7.10
CA SER A 131 -3.06 10.18 -6.21
C SER A 131 -3.77 11.50 -5.95
N ILE A 132 -3.79 11.92 -4.68
CA ILE A 132 -4.40 13.16 -4.19
C ILE A 132 -3.37 13.93 -3.36
N THR A 133 -2.92 15.06 -3.88
CA THR A 133 -2.01 15.98 -3.18
C THR A 133 -2.81 17.08 -2.50
N LEU A 134 -2.59 17.27 -1.21
CA LEU A 134 -3.25 18.31 -0.41
C LEU A 134 -2.27 19.44 -0.06
N LYS A 135 -2.79 20.67 0.01
CA LYS A 135 -2.01 21.86 0.41
C LYS A 135 -1.38 21.72 1.79
N SER A 136 -2.15 21.11 2.70
CA SER A 136 -1.75 20.86 4.08
C SER A 136 -1.84 19.37 4.39
N ALA A 137 -1.01 18.57 3.68
CA ALA A 137 -0.85 17.12 3.88
C ALA A 137 -0.71 16.74 5.36
N ASN A 138 0.03 17.58 6.11
CA ASN A 138 0.61 17.22 7.40
C ASN A 138 -0.08 17.83 8.62
N LEU A 139 -1.16 18.59 8.40
CA LEU A 139 -1.97 19.09 9.50
C LEU A 139 -2.91 18.00 10.00
N PRO A 140 -3.20 17.94 11.31
CA PRO A 140 -4.15 16.98 11.87
C PRO A 140 -5.52 17.07 11.21
N ARG A 141 -6.09 15.92 10.86
CA ARG A 141 -7.39 15.86 10.18
C ARG A 141 -8.40 15.14 11.04
N ARG A 142 -9.65 15.59 10.89
CA ARG A 142 -10.82 14.92 11.41
C ARG A 142 -11.73 14.55 10.26
N SER A 143 -12.09 13.28 10.16
CA SER A 143 -13.17 12.81 9.32
C SER A 143 -14.27 12.23 10.19
N ASN A 144 -15.51 12.63 9.91
CA ASN A 144 -16.70 12.14 10.58
C ASN A 144 -17.44 11.22 9.62
N GLU A 145 -17.91 10.08 10.11
CA GLU A 145 -18.84 9.22 9.41
C GLU A 145 -20.06 9.02 10.29
N ILE A 146 -21.24 9.23 9.73
CA ILE A 146 -22.51 8.97 10.40
C ILE A 146 -22.97 7.61 9.92
N LEU A 147 -23.01 6.64 10.83
CA LEU A 147 -23.57 5.33 10.55
C LEU A 147 -25.08 5.42 10.75
N LEU A 148 -25.81 5.34 9.64
CA LEU A 148 -27.26 5.16 9.66
C LEU A 148 -27.53 3.66 9.78
N PHE A 149 -28.17 3.24 10.86
CA PHE A 149 -28.72 1.90 10.96
C PHE A 149 -30.10 1.90 10.32
N ASP A 150 -30.26 1.21 9.19
CA ASP A 150 -31.57 0.88 8.66
C ASP A 150 -32.09 -0.32 9.47
N ASP A 151 -32.78 -0.06 10.58
CA ASP A 151 -33.55 -1.09 11.27
C ASP A 151 -34.81 -1.42 10.44
N GLU A 152 -34.68 -2.28 9.43
CA GLU A 152 -35.84 -2.83 8.69
C GLU A 152 -36.66 -3.85 9.51
N HIS A 153 -36.31 -4.09 10.77
CA HIS A 153 -37.05 -4.99 11.65
C HIS A 153 -37.19 -4.43 13.06
N GLU A 154 -38.20 -3.59 13.29
CA GLU A 154 -39.18 -3.80 14.38
C GLU A 154 -40.25 -2.70 14.40
N ILE A 155 -41.50 -3.10 14.13
CA ILE A 155 -42.69 -2.34 14.51
C ILE A 155 -42.86 -2.55 16.02
N SER A 156 -42.20 -1.72 16.82
CA SER A 156 -42.38 -1.67 18.28
C SER A 156 -42.58 -0.22 18.69
N THR A 157 -43.85 0.14 18.92
CA THR A 157 -44.28 1.41 19.48
C THR A 157 -43.68 1.65 20.87
N THR A 158 -42.54 2.34 20.96
CA THR A 158 -42.16 3.17 22.13
C THR A 158 -41.03 4.11 21.74
N THR A 159 -41.21 5.40 22.05
CA THR A 159 -40.25 6.50 21.97
C THR A 159 -38.86 6.14 22.52
N SER A 160 -37.83 6.10 21.67
CA SER A 160 -36.45 6.54 22.02
C SER A 160 -35.48 6.42 20.84
N ASN A 161 -35.02 7.58 20.37
CA ASN A 161 -33.72 7.84 19.71
C ASN A 161 -33.31 6.95 18.53
N ASN A 162 -33.53 7.43 17.30
CA ASN A 162 -32.56 7.27 16.21
C ASN A 162 -31.19 7.70 16.75
N GLN A 163 -30.39 6.76 17.27
CA GLN A 163 -29.03 7.05 17.66
C GLN A 163 -28.19 6.99 16.41
N ASP A 164 -28.06 8.15 15.74
CA ASP A 164 -27.03 8.40 14.76
C ASP A 164 -25.68 8.09 15.42
N SER A 165 -25.14 6.90 15.18
CA SER A 165 -23.83 6.54 15.71
C SER A 165 -22.78 7.28 14.90
N GLN A 166 -22.05 8.18 15.57
CA GLN A 166 -21.00 8.97 14.94
C GLN A 166 -19.66 8.30 15.14
N ALA A 167 -19.01 7.92 14.04
CA ALA A 167 -17.61 7.54 14.03
C ALA A 167 -16.75 8.77 13.70
N CYS A 168 -15.66 8.94 14.41
CA CYS A 168 -14.69 10.00 14.16
C CYS A 168 -13.30 9.38 14.03
N MET A 169 -12.62 9.64 12.91
CA MET A 169 -11.22 9.31 12.72
C MET A 169 -10.38 10.59 12.82
N LEU A 170 -9.33 10.53 13.64
CA LEU A 170 -8.31 11.56 13.75
C LEU A 170 -7.03 11.05 13.10
N THR A 171 -6.58 11.73 12.04
CA THR A 171 -5.38 11.34 11.29
C THR A 171 -4.28 12.35 11.52
N PHE A 172 -3.12 11.86 11.97
CA PHE A 172 -1.91 12.65 12.17
C PHE A 172 -0.82 12.16 11.22
N TYR A 173 -0.43 12.99 10.26
CA TYR A 173 0.68 12.69 9.37
C TYR A 173 1.71 13.84 9.43
N PRO A 174 2.40 14.02 10.58
CA PRO A 174 3.30 15.15 10.75
C PRO A 174 4.46 15.04 9.75
N ARG A 175 4.83 16.17 9.15
CA ARG A 175 6.11 16.29 8.46
C ARG A 175 7.13 16.59 9.54
N PHE A 176 7.97 15.60 9.84
CA PHE A 176 9.15 15.84 10.61
C PHE A 176 10.07 16.71 9.76
N GLU A 177 10.31 17.93 10.22
CA GLU A 177 11.48 18.66 9.76
C GLU A 177 12.67 17.80 10.17
N THR A 178 13.50 17.38 9.21
CA THR A 178 14.82 16.80 9.53
C THR A 178 15.45 17.74 10.52
N LEU A 179 15.71 17.26 11.73
CA LEU A 179 16.20 18.05 12.86
C LEU A 179 17.33 18.96 12.36
N THR A 180 17.02 20.23 12.11
CA THR A 180 18.01 21.24 11.69
C THR A 180 18.80 21.73 12.89
N ASN A 181 18.96 20.90 13.92
CA ASN A 181 19.96 21.10 14.92
C ASN A 181 21.31 20.77 14.27
N LEU A 182 21.98 21.80 13.78
CA LEU A 182 23.37 21.74 13.30
C LEU A 182 24.36 21.24 14.38
N ASN A 183 23.90 20.94 15.59
CA ASN A 183 24.69 20.39 16.68
C ASN A 183 24.36 18.91 16.96
N GLU A 184 23.34 18.34 16.31
CA GLU A 184 22.96 16.94 16.52
C GLU A 184 23.84 16.05 15.65
N GLN A 185 24.60 15.17 16.29
CA GLN A 185 25.46 14.21 15.60
C GLN A 185 24.63 12.98 15.24
N ILE A 186 24.67 12.59 13.97
CA ILE A 186 23.99 11.41 13.44
C ILE A 186 25.04 10.35 13.14
N GLU A 187 24.79 9.11 13.54
CA GLU A 187 25.62 7.97 13.20
C GLU A 187 24.83 6.98 12.34
N LEU A 188 25.36 6.65 11.16
CA LEU A 188 24.77 5.71 10.21
C LEU A 188 25.62 4.44 10.14
N ILE A 189 25.11 3.33 10.68
CA ILE A 189 25.81 2.04 10.62
C ILE A 189 25.08 1.13 9.64
N PHE A 190 25.75 0.79 8.54
CA PHE A 190 25.26 -0.19 7.57
C PHE A 190 25.69 -1.59 8.03
N ILE A 191 24.73 -2.43 8.42
CA ILE A 191 24.98 -3.80 8.85
C ILE A 191 24.55 -4.75 7.73
N ILE A 192 25.47 -5.57 7.22
CA ILE A 192 25.28 -6.45 6.06
C ILE A 192 25.39 -7.91 6.50
N ASP A 193 24.34 -8.69 6.30
CA ASP A 193 24.37 -10.14 6.51
C ASP A 193 25.11 -10.82 5.34
N VAL A 194 26.10 -11.64 5.67
CA VAL A 194 26.93 -12.43 4.75
C VAL A 194 26.95 -13.91 5.13
N SER A 195 25.99 -14.35 5.94
CA SER A 195 25.87 -15.73 6.40
C SER A 195 25.44 -16.69 5.28
N ASN A 196 25.51 -17.99 5.55
CA ASN A 196 25.25 -19.05 4.55
C ASN A 196 23.82 -19.04 3.94
N SER A 197 22.84 -18.38 4.58
CA SER A 197 21.49 -18.21 4.00
C SER A 197 21.46 -17.15 2.90
N MET A 198 22.43 -16.22 2.91
CA MET A 198 22.61 -15.20 1.90
C MET A 198 23.36 -15.83 0.73
N ASP A 199 22.63 -16.36 -0.25
CA ASP A 199 23.25 -16.86 -1.47
C ASP A 199 23.98 -15.74 -2.24
N SER A 200 24.74 -16.14 -3.27
CA SER A 200 25.52 -15.20 -4.09
C SER A 200 24.70 -14.03 -4.67
N ILE A 201 23.42 -14.23 -4.95
CA ILE A 201 22.55 -13.20 -5.53
C ILE A 201 22.10 -12.22 -4.44
N HIS A 202 21.66 -12.73 -3.29
CA HIS A 202 21.19 -11.90 -2.19
C HIS A 202 22.32 -11.05 -1.58
N VAL A 203 23.52 -11.63 -1.39
CA VAL A 203 24.70 -10.87 -0.95
C VAL A 203 25.03 -9.78 -1.98
N GLN A 204 25.02 -10.11 -3.28
CA GLN A 204 25.34 -9.14 -4.31
C GLN A 204 24.32 -8.00 -4.38
N GLN A 205 23.03 -8.28 -4.20
CA GLN A 205 21.98 -7.26 -4.11
C GLN A 205 22.15 -6.38 -2.87
N ALA A 206 22.45 -6.96 -1.70
CA ALA A 206 22.75 -6.21 -0.48
C ALA A 206 23.95 -5.28 -0.68
N LYS A 207 25.04 -5.78 -1.30
CA LYS A 207 26.22 -4.98 -1.66
C LYS A 207 25.87 -3.82 -2.59
N GLN A 208 25.09 -4.07 -3.63
CA GLN A 208 24.65 -3.02 -4.57
C GLN A 208 23.81 -1.96 -3.87
N LEU A 209 22.93 -2.36 -2.97
CA LEU A 209 22.08 -1.45 -2.21
C LEU A 209 22.92 -0.56 -1.29
N VAL A 210 23.84 -1.12 -0.51
CA VAL A 210 24.74 -0.34 0.34
C VAL A 210 25.63 0.57 -0.49
N HIS A 211 26.17 0.10 -1.61
CA HIS A 211 26.94 0.94 -2.52
C HIS A 211 26.13 2.13 -3.06
N LEU A 212 24.86 1.93 -3.38
CA LEU A 212 23.94 2.98 -3.79
C LEU A 212 23.72 3.99 -2.65
N PHE A 213 23.51 3.52 -1.42
CA PHE A 213 23.40 4.41 -0.26
C PHE A 213 24.65 5.25 -0.05
N LEU A 214 25.83 4.63 -0.02
CA LEU A 214 27.12 5.31 0.13
C LEU A 214 27.38 6.34 -0.98
N THR A 215 26.85 6.10 -2.18
CA THR A 215 26.98 7.03 -3.31
C THR A 215 26.06 8.24 -3.20
N ASN A 216 24.91 8.10 -2.52
CA ASN A 216 23.93 9.16 -2.33
C ASN A 216 24.11 9.94 -1.00
N LEU A 217 25.07 9.55 -0.15
CA LEU A 217 25.42 10.31 1.04
C LEU A 217 25.97 11.69 0.66
N LYS A 218 25.56 12.72 1.41
CA LYS A 218 26.04 14.09 1.21
C LYS A 218 27.48 14.20 1.71
N VAL A 219 28.40 14.42 0.78
CA VAL A 219 29.82 14.63 1.08
C VAL A 219 29.98 15.90 1.92
N ASP A 220 30.91 15.86 2.88
CA ASP A 220 31.28 16.95 3.78
C ASP A 220 30.18 17.37 4.77
N ASP A 221 29.24 16.48 5.06
CA ASP A 221 28.35 16.62 6.22
C ASP A 221 29.15 16.45 7.52
N LYS A 222 29.35 17.56 8.24
CA LYS A 222 30.17 17.64 9.46
C LYS A 222 29.52 16.98 10.68
N ASN A 223 28.22 16.70 10.60
CA ASN A 223 27.46 16.19 11.73
C ASN A 223 27.08 14.72 11.56
N THR A 224 27.38 14.12 10.41
CA THR A 224 27.04 12.74 10.13
C THR A 224 28.31 11.88 10.07
N TYR A 225 28.32 10.83 10.87
CA TYR A 225 29.34 9.80 10.89
C TYR A 225 28.73 8.52 10.32
N PHE A 226 29.57 7.65 9.75
CA PHE A 226 29.12 6.39 9.23
C PHE A 226 30.14 5.27 9.39
N ASN A 227 29.64 4.03 9.37
CA ASN A 227 30.45 2.83 9.29
C ASN A 227 29.71 1.74 8.49
N VAL A 228 30.45 0.75 8.01
CA VAL A 228 29.92 -0.43 7.35
C VAL A 228 30.46 -1.66 8.06
N ILE A 229 29.56 -2.55 8.45
CA ILE A 229 29.86 -3.78 9.19
C ILE A 229 29.23 -4.95 8.45
N THR A 230 29.99 -6.01 8.26
CA THR A 230 29.48 -7.29 7.73
C THR A 230 29.49 -8.33 8.83
N PHE A 231 28.46 -9.18 8.88
CA PHE A 231 28.36 -10.25 9.87
C PHE A 231 27.91 -11.57 9.23
N GLY A 232 28.47 -12.68 9.71
CA GLY A 232 28.12 -14.04 9.29
C GLY A 232 28.68 -15.05 10.28
N SER A 233 29.67 -15.84 9.86
CA SER A 233 30.46 -16.64 10.79
C SER A 233 31.43 -15.80 11.63
N ASP A 234 32.02 -14.78 11.01
CA ASP A 234 32.83 -13.74 11.65
C ASP A 234 32.21 -12.36 11.36
N ASN A 235 32.75 -11.32 11.97
CA ASN A 235 32.38 -9.93 11.72
C ASN A 235 33.57 -9.10 11.26
N ASP A 236 33.34 -8.27 10.26
CA ASP A 236 34.34 -7.32 9.75
C ASP A 236 33.76 -5.91 9.75
N GLU A 237 34.56 -4.95 10.19
CA GLU A 237 34.20 -3.54 10.24
C GLU A 237 35.10 -2.76 9.27
N CYS A 238 34.49 -1.91 8.43
CA CYS A 238 35.24 -1.06 7.51
C CYS A 238 36.13 -0.05 8.24
N PHE A 239 35.65 0.44 9.39
CA PHE A 239 36.38 1.35 10.28
C PHE A 239 36.22 0.89 11.73
N PRO A 240 37.27 0.98 12.57
CA PRO A 240 37.14 0.68 14.00
C PRO A 240 36.19 1.60 14.78
N ILE A 241 35.96 2.81 14.25
CA ILE A 241 35.06 3.83 14.80
C ILE A 241 34.41 4.52 13.60
N SER A 242 33.13 4.86 13.69
CA SER A 242 32.43 5.61 12.65
C SER A 242 33.17 6.89 12.27
N THR A 243 33.31 7.12 10.97
CA THR A 243 34.09 8.22 10.42
C THR A 243 33.21 9.23 9.71
N SER A 244 33.71 10.45 9.54
CA SER A 244 32.98 11.49 8.80
C SER A 244 32.83 11.15 7.32
N ILE A 245 31.77 11.67 6.70
CA ILE A 245 31.45 11.46 5.27
C ILE A 245 32.38 12.32 4.39
N THR A 246 33.64 11.91 4.28
CA THR A 246 34.60 12.47 3.32
C THR A 246 34.63 11.62 2.05
N LYS A 247 35.07 12.20 0.93
CA LYS A 247 35.26 11.45 -0.31
C LYS A 247 36.21 10.25 -0.11
N GLU A 248 37.30 10.43 0.63
CA GLU A 248 38.26 9.38 0.91
C GLU A 248 37.64 8.21 1.71
N ASN A 249 36.90 8.52 2.78
CA ASN A 249 36.25 7.49 3.59
C ASN A 249 35.13 6.78 2.82
N LEU A 250 34.37 7.50 2.00
CA LEU A 250 33.36 6.91 1.12
C LEU A 250 33.98 5.96 0.10
N ASP A 251 35.12 6.33 -0.51
CA ASP A 251 35.80 5.48 -1.48
C ASP A 251 36.35 4.21 -0.81
N LYS A 252 36.90 4.32 0.42
CA LYS A 252 37.29 3.17 1.25
C LYS A 252 36.11 2.25 1.55
N ALA A 253 34.97 2.81 1.98
CA ALA A 253 33.77 2.03 2.29
C ALA A 253 33.16 1.36 1.05
N LYS A 254 33.14 2.05 -0.10
CA LYS A 254 32.71 1.44 -1.36
C LYS A 254 33.62 0.30 -1.78
N TYR A 255 34.93 0.45 -1.61
CA TYR A 255 35.88 -0.62 -1.87
C TYR A 255 35.68 -1.80 -0.91
N PHE A 256 35.48 -1.55 0.38
CA PHE A 256 35.16 -2.58 1.37
C PHE A 256 33.93 -3.40 0.97
N VAL A 257 32.84 -2.75 0.55
CA VAL A 257 31.61 -3.44 0.13
C VAL A 257 31.80 -4.26 -1.16
N LEU A 258 32.59 -3.75 -2.12
CA LEU A 258 32.76 -4.38 -3.44
C LEU A 258 33.85 -5.47 -3.47
N VAL A 259 34.94 -5.26 -2.74
CA VAL A 259 36.19 -6.05 -2.82
C VAL A 259 36.50 -6.80 -1.52
N GLY A 260 35.85 -6.44 -0.41
CA GLY A 260 35.97 -7.21 0.83
C GLY A 260 35.71 -8.69 0.58
N ASN A 261 36.67 -9.53 0.97
CA ASN A 261 36.59 -10.98 0.89
C ASN A 261 35.41 -11.46 1.74
N MET A 262 34.24 -11.58 1.11
CA MET A 262 33.06 -12.23 1.67
C MET A 262 32.86 -13.55 0.93
N LEU A 263 33.84 -14.45 1.09
CA LEU A 263 33.78 -15.87 0.71
C LEU A 263 34.33 -16.69 1.88
#